data_AF-A0A321LAH3-F1
#
_entry.id   AF-A0A321LAH3-F1
#
_cell.length_a   1.000
_cell.length_b   1.000
_cell.length_c   1.000
_cell.angle_alpha   90.00
_cell.angle_beta   90.00
_cell.angle_gamma   90.00
#
_symmetry.space_group_name_H-M   'P 1'
#
loop_
_entity.id
_entity.type
_entity.pdbx_description
1 polymer ?
#
loop_
_entity_poly.entity_id
_entity_poly.type
_entity_poly.pdbx_seq_one_letter_code
_entity_poly.pdbx_strand_id
1 'polypeptide(L)'
;MLTDKNSGGLSDPDGRPPLALRRIEEEQDQSSSSINNIASSVSSSVKEVAQKTGEAFTKATESISKAIESALAARDHVVMVRVNDDSIKKLDALVQSGIFKSRSESAAFLISEGIKAQEPLFDRISEKIEEIERLRSELKSIVQPDE
;
A
#
# COMPACT_ATOMS: atom_id res chain seq x y z
N MET A 1 -57.30 13.46 33.91
CA MET A 1 -56.76 13.48 35.28
C MET A 1 -55.87 14.71 35.41
N LEU A 2 -56.37 15.72 36.09
CA LEU A 2 -55.63 16.87 36.61
C LEU A 2 -55.01 16.47 37.97
N THR A 3 -53.83 16.98 38.29
CA THR A 3 -53.47 17.47 39.65
C THR A 3 -52.27 18.43 39.60
N ASP A 4 -52.50 19.64 40.14
CA ASP A 4 -51.66 20.63 40.86
C ASP A 4 -50.19 20.87 40.44
N LYS A 5 -49.68 22.06 40.08
CA LYS A 5 -49.79 23.48 40.53
C LYS A 5 -49.36 23.82 41.97
N ASN A 6 -48.34 24.69 42.02
CA ASN A 6 -47.91 25.63 43.09
C ASN A 6 -47.04 25.03 44.23
N SER A 7 -45.99 25.67 44.76
CA SER A 7 -45.64 27.10 44.83
C SER A 7 -44.16 27.26 45.27
N GLY A 8 -43.53 28.39 44.92
CA GLY A 8 -42.19 28.74 45.41
C GLY A 8 -41.54 29.88 44.62
N GLY A 9 -42.25 31.00 44.46
CA GLY A 9 -41.69 32.21 43.86
C GLY A 9 -40.83 32.98 44.85
N LEU A 10 -39.68 33.46 44.38
CA LEU A 10 -39.14 34.76 44.78
C LEU A 10 -38.43 35.35 43.55
N SER A 11 -39.19 36.08 42.75
CA SER A 11 -38.66 36.92 41.67
C SER A 11 -38.61 38.36 42.19
N ASP A 12 -37.40 38.88 42.36
CA ASP A 12 -37.17 40.31 42.56
C ASP A 12 -37.52 41.10 41.27
N PRO A 13 -37.96 42.36 41.35
CA PRO A 13 -38.68 43.03 40.27
C PRO A 13 -37.80 43.75 39.24
N ASP A 14 -36.48 43.78 39.39
CA ASP A 14 -35.59 44.55 38.51
C ASP A 14 -34.45 43.68 37.98
N GLY A 15 -34.50 43.34 36.68
CA GLY A 15 -33.54 42.48 35.99
C GLY A 15 -32.12 43.04 35.91
N ARG A 16 -31.40 43.05 37.03
CA ARG A 16 -29.96 43.34 37.10
C ARG A 16 -29.25 42.23 37.88
N PRO A 17 -28.15 41.65 37.36
CA PRO A 17 -27.36 40.69 38.11
C PRO A 17 -26.69 41.37 39.33
N PRO A 18 -26.53 40.66 40.47
CA PRO A 18 -25.92 41.22 41.67
C PRO A 18 -24.46 41.62 41.45
N LEU A 19 -24.10 42.81 41.94
CA LEU A 19 -22.77 43.45 41.87
C LEU A 19 -21.74 42.81 42.83
N ALA A 20 -21.68 41.48 42.90
CA ALA A 20 -20.60 40.75 43.58
C ALA A 20 -19.63 40.19 42.54
N LEU A 21 -19.02 41.09 41.78
CA LEU A 21 -17.92 40.79 40.86
C LEU A 21 -16.63 41.37 41.43
N ARG A 22 -15.53 40.66 41.13
CA ARG A 22 -14.11 41.06 41.30
C ARG A 22 -13.53 40.88 42.69
N ARG A 23 -12.91 39.72 42.95
CA ARG A 23 -11.58 39.56 43.59
C ARG A 23 -11.32 38.08 43.97
N ILE A 24 -11.48 37.16 43.02
CA ILE A 24 -10.89 35.80 43.09
C ILE A 24 -10.46 35.43 41.66
N GLU A 25 -9.59 36.25 41.10
CA GLU A 25 -8.80 35.95 39.89
C GLU A 25 -7.40 36.46 40.21
N GLU A 26 -6.65 35.71 41.01
CA GLU A 26 -5.20 35.83 41.19
C GLU A 26 -4.77 34.62 42.05
N GLU A 27 -3.72 33.93 41.61
CA GLU A 27 -3.10 32.71 42.19
C GLU A 27 -3.62 31.34 41.74
N GLN A 28 -3.30 30.97 40.49
CA GLN A 28 -2.74 29.64 40.18
C GLN A 28 -1.93 29.70 38.88
N ASP A 29 -0.79 30.39 38.94
CA ASP A 29 0.06 30.77 37.80
C ASP A 29 1.45 30.09 37.85
N GLN A 30 1.51 28.76 37.96
CA GLN A 30 2.80 28.03 37.98
C GLN A 30 2.86 26.70 37.19
N SER A 31 2.01 26.47 36.17
CA SER A 31 2.06 25.19 35.41
C SER A 31 2.01 25.32 33.88
N SER A 32 2.24 26.52 33.33
CA SER A 32 2.00 26.81 31.89
C SER A 32 3.25 27.14 31.06
N SER A 33 4.45 27.26 31.66
CA SER A 33 5.67 27.60 30.91
C SER A 33 6.34 26.40 30.21
N SER A 34 5.95 25.16 30.52
CA SER A 34 6.55 23.96 29.92
C SER A 34 5.81 23.43 28.69
N ILE A 35 4.57 23.87 28.42
CA ILE A 35 3.75 23.28 27.35
C ILE A 35 3.88 24.06 26.02
N ASN A 36 4.05 25.39 26.07
CA ASN A 36 4.08 26.20 24.84
C ASN A 36 5.35 26.03 23.99
N ASN A 37 6.47 25.62 24.58
CA ASN A 37 7.72 25.34 23.84
C ASN A 37 7.74 23.95 23.17
N ILE A 38 6.85 23.05 23.59
CA ILE A 38 6.72 21.71 23.00
C ILE A 38 5.86 21.78 21.72
N ALA A 39 4.83 22.63 21.70
CA ALA A 39 3.94 22.77 20.54
C ALA A 39 4.66 23.29 19.27
N SER A 40 5.60 24.22 19.41
CA SER A 40 6.32 24.81 18.28
C SER A 40 7.43 23.90 17.71
N SER A 41 8.09 23.10 18.56
CA SER A 41 9.13 22.13 18.16
C SER A 41 8.56 20.83 17.61
N VAL A 42 7.37 20.42 18.06
CA VAL A 42 6.63 19.32 17.46
C VAL A 42 6.15 19.71 16.06
N SER A 43 5.59 20.92 15.87
CA SER A 43 5.07 21.38 14.57
C SER A 43 6.11 21.37 13.44
N SER A 44 7.35 21.82 13.70
CA SER A 44 8.43 21.78 12.70
C SER A 44 8.86 20.35 12.36
N SER A 45 8.85 19.46 13.36
CA SER A 45 9.23 18.05 13.19
C SER A 45 8.17 17.25 12.42
N VAL A 46 6.87 17.50 12.63
CA VAL A 46 5.81 16.83 11.85
C VAL A 46 5.77 17.34 10.41
N LYS A 47 6.07 18.63 10.18
CA LYS A 47 6.10 19.22 8.83
C LYS A 47 7.29 18.71 8.01
N GLU A 48 8.44 18.51 8.64
CA GLU A 48 9.64 17.95 8.00
C GLU A 48 9.49 16.45 7.70
N VAL A 49 8.85 15.69 8.61
CA VAL A 49 8.51 14.28 8.37
C VAL A 49 7.45 14.18 7.28
N ALA A 50 6.40 15.00 7.27
CA ALA A 50 5.40 14.98 6.20
C ALA A 50 5.99 15.28 4.81
N GLN A 51 6.95 16.22 4.74
CA GLN A 51 7.60 16.58 3.48
C GLN A 51 8.58 15.49 3.00
N LYS A 52 9.38 14.91 3.91
CA LYS A 52 10.30 13.79 3.57
C LYS A 52 9.56 12.48 3.29
N THR A 53 8.45 12.22 3.97
CA THR A 53 7.59 11.04 3.72
C THR A 53 6.80 11.20 2.43
N GLY A 54 6.31 12.39 2.09
CA GLY A 54 5.63 12.66 0.83
C GLY A 54 6.52 12.39 -0.37
N GLU A 55 7.74 12.95 -0.39
CA GLU A 55 8.69 12.78 -1.49
C GLU A 55 9.19 11.34 -1.64
N ALA A 56 9.48 10.67 -0.52
CA ALA A 56 9.92 9.27 -0.52
C ALA A 56 8.81 8.31 -0.97
N PHE A 57 7.56 8.56 -0.59
CA PHE A 57 6.42 7.77 -1.02
C PHE A 57 6.14 7.96 -2.53
N THR A 58 6.16 9.20 -3.04
CA THR A 58 6.04 9.42 -4.50
C THR A 58 7.16 8.74 -5.28
N LYS A 59 8.42 8.82 -4.82
CA LYS A 59 9.55 8.16 -5.49
C LYS A 59 9.45 6.63 -5.44
N ALA A 60 8.94 6.07 -4.35
CA ALA A 60 8.71 4.63 -4.24
C ALA A 60 7.56 4.16 -5.14
N THR A 61 6.46 4.91 -5.23
CA THR A 61 5.37 4.62 -6.16
C THR A 61 5.83 4.76 -7.62
N GLU A 62 6.63 5.78 -7.94
CA GLU A 62 7.22 5.97 -9.27
C GLU A 62 8.18 4.83 -9.65
N SER A 63 9.04 4.38 -8.73
CA SER A 63 9.99 3.31 -9.00
C SER A 63 9.32 1.96 -9.22
N ILE A 64 8.29 1.65 -8.43
CA ILE A 64 7.44 0.47 -8.61
C ILE A 64 6.70 0.55 -9.95
N SER A 65 6.11 1.70 -10.27
CA SER A 65 5.41 1.91 -11.54
C SER A 65 6.33 1.76 -12.74
N LYS A 66 7.55 2.29 -12.66
CA LYS A 66 8.56 2.22 -13.74
C LYS A 66 9.13 0.82 -13.92
N ALA A 67 9.31 0.06 -12.83
CA ALA A 67 9.70 -1.35 -12.89
C ALA A 67 8.60 -2.20 -13.55
N ILE A 68 7.33 -1.93 -13.24
CA ILE A 68 6.18 -2.56 -13.87
C ILE A 68 6.10 -2.20 -15.36
N GLU A 69 6.27 -0.93 -15.72
CA GLU A 69 6.24 -0.44 -17.10
C GLU A 69 7.38 -1.01 -17.95
N SER A 70 8.58 -1.12 -17.39
CA SER A 70 9.72 -1.80 -18.02
C SER A 70 9.47 -3.30 -18.22
N ALA A 71 8.78 -3.96 -17.27
CA ALA A 71 8.42 -5.37 -17.40
C ALA A 71 7.28 -5.61 -18.40
N LEU A 72 6.40 -4.61 -18.58
CA LEU A 72 5.32 -4.61 -19.57
C LEU A 72 5.83 -4.40 -21.00
N ALA A 73 6.82 -3.53 -21.19
CA ALA A 73 7.41 -3.24 -22.50
C ALA A 73 8.16 -4.42 -23.14
N ALA A 74 8.52 -5.45 -22.36
CA ALA A 74 9.26 -6.62 -22.82
C ALA A 74 8.38 -7.80 -23.31
N ARG A 75 7.05 -7.62 -23.46
CA ARG A 75 6.10 -8.71 -23.73
C ARG A 75 5.73 -8.79 -25.22
N ASP A 76 6.64 -9.28 -26.07
CA ASP A 76 6.39 -9.49 -27.51
C ASP A 76 5.60 -10.77 -27.85
N HIS A 77 5.30 -11.62 -26.86
CA HIS A 77 4.66 -12.92 -27.07
C HIS A 77 3.36 -13.06 -26.27
N VAL A 78 2.27 -13.42 -26.97
CA VAL A 78 0.95 -13.66 -26.40
C VAL A 78 0.64 -15.15 -26.44
N VAL A 79 0.25 -15.71 -25.29
CA VAL A 79 -0.21 -17.09 -25.17
C VAL A 79 -1.66 -17.09 -24.70
N MET A 80 -2.54 -17.79 -25.41
CA MET A 80 -3.92 -18.01 -24.98
C MET A 80 -3.98 -19.24 -24.07
N VAL A 81 -4.43 -19.07 -22.83
CA VAL A 81 -4.47 -20.14 -21.81
C VAL A 81 -5.87 -20.27 -21.24
N ARG A 82 -6.30 -21.52 -21.00
CA ARG A 82 -7.52 -21.79 -20.22
C ARG A 82 -7.17 -21.77 -18.73
N VAL A 83 -7.96 -21.04 -17.95
CA VAL A 83 -7.81 -20.92 -16.50
C VAL A 83 -9.14 -21.24 -15.83
N ASN A 84 -9.09 -21.72 -14.59
CA ASN A 84 -10.28 -22.02 -13.81
C ASN A 84 -10.86 -20.75 -13.16
N ASP A 85 -12.11 -20.85 -12.67
CA ASP A 85 -12.83 -19.73 -12.06
C ASP A 85 -12.10 -19.13 -10.86
N ASP A 86 -11.44 -19.97 -10.06
CA ASP A 86 -10.68 -19.53 -8.89
C ASP A 86 -9.47 -18.66 -9.28
N SER A 87 -8.74 -19.07 -10.33
CA SER A 87 -7.62 -18.28 -10.86
C SER A 87 -8.09 -16.94 -11.41
N ILE A 88 -9.19 -16.92 -12.18
CA ILE A 88 -9.77 -15.67 -12.70
C ILE A 88 -10.16 -14.72 -11.56
N LYS A 89 -10.80 -15.22 -10.49
CA LYS A 89 -11.17 -14.41 -9.32
C LYS A 89 -9.96 -13.77 -8.65
N LYS A 90 -8.85 -14.51 -8.53
CA LYS A 90 -7.59 -14.00 -7.95
C LYS A 90 -6.95 -12.94 -8.84
N LEU A 91 -6.90 -13.17 -10.15
CA LEU A 91 -6.43 -12.17 -11.12
C LEU A 91 -7.29 -10.90 -11.05
N ASP A 92 -8.61 -11.05 -10.93
CA ASP A 92 -9.54 -9.93 -10.78
C ASP A 92 -9.29 -9.14 -9.49
N ALA A 93 -9.07 -9.81 -8.36
CA ALA A 93 -8.75 -9.14 -7.11
C ALA A 93 -7.45 -8.32 -7.22
N LEU A 94 -6.45 -8.84 -7.94
CA LEU A 94 -5.18 -8.15 -8.18
C LEU A 94 -5.31 -6.92 -9.11
N VAL A 95 -6.28 -6.92 -10.02
CA VAL A 95 -6.60 -5.74 -10.84
C VAL A 95 -7.44 -4.74 -10.05
N GLN A 96 -8.45 -5.22 -9.33
CA GLN A 96 -9.35 -4.38 -8.53
C GLN A 96 -8.63 -3.67 -7.37
N SER A 97 -7.56 -4.25 -6.84
CA SER A 97 -6.70 -3.60 -5.84
C SER A 97 -5.88 -2.43 -6.41
N GLY A 98 -5.88 -2.23 -7.74
CA GLY A 98 -5.10 -1.20 -8.41
C GLY A 98 -3.61 -1.51 -8.55
N ILE A 99 -3.17 -2.72 -8.14
CA ILE A 99 -1.77 -3.15 -8.25
C ILE A 99 -1.38 -3.37 -9.71
N PHE A 100 -2.29 -3.93 -10.52
CA PHE A 100 -2.08 -4.18 -11.94
C PHE A 100 -3.18 -3.52 -12.78
N LYS A 101 -2.84 -3.07 -13.99
CA LYS A 101 -3.78 -2.39 -14.90
C LYS A 101 -4.68 -3.39 -15.62
N SER A 102 -4.27 -4.64 -15.77
CA SER A 102 -5.03 -5.67 -16.48
C SER A 102 -4.79 -7.10 -15.96
N ARG A 103 -5.71 -8.02 -16.30
CA ARG A 103 -5.58 -9.44 -15.96
C ARG A 103 -4.36 -10.08 -16.62
N SER A 104 -4.05 -9.72 -17.85
CA SER A 104 -2.89 -10.24 -18.57
C SER A 104 -1.58 -9.81 -17.92
N GLU A 105 -1.51 -8.57 -17.41
CA GLU A 105 -0.38 -8.07 -16.63
C GLU A 105 -0.22 -8.81 -15.29
N SER A 106 -1.32 -8.99 -14.56
CA SER A 106 -1.31 -9.78 -13.32
C SER A 106 -0.87 -11.23 -13.56
N ALA A 107 -1.39 -11.87 -14.61
CA ALA A 107 -0.99 -13.23 -14.99
C ALA A 107 0.49 -13.29 -15.41
N ALA A 108 0.94 -12.30 -16.19
CA ALA A 108 2.33 -12.13 -16.58
C ALA A 108 3.28 -12.07 -15.38
N PHE A 109 2.91 -11.30 -14.35
CA PHE A 109 3.65 -11.22 -13.09
C PHE A 109 3.68 -12.58 -12.38
N LEU A 110 2.53 -13.22 -12.18
CA LEU A 110 2.45 -14.51 -11.49
C LEU A 110 3.21 -15.63 -12.20
N ILE A 111 3.20 -15.65 -13.54
CA ILE A 111 4.00 -16.59 -14.32
C ILE A 111 5.50 -16.36 -14.09
N SER A 112 5.95 -15.10 -14.09
CA SER A 112 7.36 -14.76 -13.81
C SER A 112 7.76 -15.21 -12.41
N GLU A 113 6.96 -14.90 -11.39
CA GLU A 113 7.24 -15.33 -10.02
C GLU A 113 7.19 -16.84 -9.86
N GLY A 114 6.28 -17.53 -10.57
CA GLY A 114 6.22 -18.98 -10.62
C GLY A 114 7.48 -19.60 -11.24
N ILE A 115 8.03 -18.99 -12.29
CA ILE A 115 9.29 -19.43 -12.91
C ILE A 115 10.45 -19.28 -11.93
N LYS A 116 10.59 -18.11 -11.28
CA LYS A 116 11.63 -17.85 -10.28
C LYS A 116 11.51 -18.83 -9.09
N ALA A 117 10.29 -19.04 -8.59
CA ALA A 117 10.05 -19.97 -7.48
C ALA A 117 10.37 -21.43 -7.84
N GLN A 118 10.48 -21.75 -9.12
CA GLN A 118 10.80 -23.09 -9.63
C GLN A 118 12.14 -23.12 -10.39
N GLU A 119 13.02 -22.15 -10.16
CA GLU A 119 14.35 -22.09 -10.80
C GLU A 119 15.12 -23.42 -10.73
N PRO A 120 15.22 -24.12 -9.59
CA PRO A 120 15.92 -25.42 -9.51
C PRO A 120 15.28 -26.54 -10.35
N LEU A 121 13.99 -26.44 -10.67
CA LEU A 121 13.33 -27.38 -11.58
C LEU A 121 13.73 -27.08 -13.03
N PHE A 122 13.71 -25.81 -13.42
CA PHE A 122 14.08 -25.40 -14.78
C PHE A 122 15.56 -25.63 -15.08
N ASP A 123 16.44 -25.48 -14.09
CA ASP A 123 17.87 -25.81 -14.23
C ASP A 123 18.07 -27.29 -14.58
N ARG A 124 17.42 -28.19 -13.82
CA ARG A 124 17.48 -29.64 -14.07
C ARG A 124 16.88 -30.03 -15.42
N ILE A 125 15.79 -29.38 -15.82
CA ILE A 125 15.20 -29.60 -17.15
C ILE A 125 16.19 -29.17 -18.23
N SER A 126 16.83 -28.01 -18.07
CA SER A 126 17.78 -27.47 -19.05
C SER A 126 19.01 -28.37 -19.19
N GLU A 127 19.58 -28.85 -18.09
CA GLU A 127 20.67 -29.82 -18.09
C GLU A 127 20.31 -31.09 -18.90
N LYS A 128 19.09 -31.62 -18.73
CA LYS A 128 18.63 -32.79 -19.48
C LYS A 128 18.34 -32.52 -20.94
N ILE A 129 17.88 -31.32 -21.28
CA ILE A 129 17.73 -30.91 -22.69
C ILE A 129 19.10 -30.85 -23.37
N GLU A 130 20.11 -30.28 -22.73
CA GLU A 130 21.48 -30.22 -23.26
C GLU A 130 22.06 -31.61 -23.49
N GLU A 131 21.86 -32.53 -22.55
CA GLU A 131 22.27 -33.93 -22.70
C GLU A 131 21.60 -34.59 -23.92
N ILE A 132 20.30 -34.38 -24.10
CA ILE A 132 19.55 -34.89 -25.26
C ILE A 132 20.09 -34.31 -26.57
N GLU A 133 20.35 -33.01 -26.63
CA GLU A 133 20.89 -32.36 -27.83
C GLU A 133 22.30 -32.85 -28.17
N ARG A 134 23.15 -33.09 -27.16
CA ARG A 134 24.46 -33.72 -27.35
C ARG A 134 24.31 -35.11 -27.96
N LEU A 135 23.46 -35.95 -27.39
CA LEU A 135 23.20 -37.30 -27.89
C LEU A 135 22.61 -37.27 -29.32
N ARG A 136 21.72 -36.33 -29.62
CA ARG A 136 21.19 -36.11 -30.99
C ARG A 136 22.29 -35.75 -31.98
N SER A 137 23.24 -34.90 -31.57
CA SER A 137 24.38 -34.52 -32.41
C SER A 137 25.34 -35.69 -32.64
N GLU A 138 25.66 -36.46 -31.60
CA GLU A 138 26.49 -37.68 -31.72
C GLU A 138 25.85 -38.69 -32.69
N LEU A 139 24.55 -38.97 -32.55
CA LEU A 139 23.82 -39.84 -33.46
C LEU A 139 23.87 -39.33 -34.91
N LYS A 140 23.72 -38.02 -35.12
CA LYS A 140 23.80 -37.41 -36.45
C LYS A 140 25.20 -37.59 -37.07
N SER A 141 26.26 -37.50 -36.27
CA SER A 141 27.64 -37.71 -36.75
C SER A 141 27.95 -39.15 -37.15
N ILE A 142 27.30 -40.15 -36.54
CA ILE A 142 27.49 -41.56 -36.92
C ILE A 142 26.93 -41.87 -38.32
N VAL A 143 25.87 -41.16 -38.73
CA VAL A 143 25.15 -41.41 -39.97
C VAL A 143 25.67 -40.54 -41.13
N GLN A 144 26.38 -39.45 -40.84
CA GLN A 144 27.04 -38.64 -41.87
C GLN A 144 28.42 -39.25 -42.17
N PRO A 145 28.64 -39.86 -43.35
CA PRO A 145 29.97 -40.33 -43.73
C PRO A 145 30.91 -39.13 -43.83
N ASP A 146 32.12 -39.26 -43.30
CA ASP A 146 33.21 -38.31 -43.52
C ASP A 146 33.40 -38.12 -45.03
N GLU A 147 33.09 -36.92 -45.53
CA GLU A 147 33.32 -36.51 -46.92
C GLU A 147 34.76 -36.03 -47.13
#